data_AF-K1SFB9-F1
#
_entry.id   AF-K1SFB9-F1
#
_cell.length_a   1.000
_cell.length_b   1.000
_cell.length_c   1.000
_cell.angle_alpha   90.00
_cell.angle_beta   90.00
_cell.angle_gamma   90.00
#
_symmetry.space_group_name_H-M   'P 1'
#
loop_
_entity.id
_entity.type
_entity.pdbx_description
1 polymer ?
#
loop_
_entity_poly.entity_id
_entity_poly.type
_entity_poly.pdbx_seq_one_letter_code
_entity_poly.pdbx_strand_id
1 'polypeptide(L)'
;RDVLLKDTQAYNTWKFCGEQTHDRILAYAVELTSAANGTVQGNLYELDYQQHFQHIRDAALPVGANRLIYESGMREIGPKEHFDSHPDKYFGEFVRYEMQPRDPELLKVAIRQEQRSRESAQPGDFKEHLAALHTGLIEAEAQRIAADMKRLAAPNSPDKNHFMVEVSPYFTKLASSRDTDQLLAMLPYKSLHLSSVKDRFG
;
A
#
# COMPACT_ATOMS: atom_id res chain seq x y z
N ARG A 1 -0.99 -1.87 -13.51
CA ARG A 1 -0.65 -2.90 -14.53
C ARG A 1 -1.60 -4.06 -14.32
N ASP A 2 -2.24 -4.54 -15.37
CA ASP A 2 -3.28 -5.56 -15.23
C ASP A 2 -2.71 -6.97 -15.06
N VAL A 3 -1.57 -7.24 -15.69
CA VAL A 3 -0.87 -8.53 -15.59
C VAL A 3 0.56 -8.29 -15.12
N LEU A 4 1.03 -9.12 -14.19
CA LEU A 4 2.41 -9.12 -13.69
C LEU A 4 3.23 -10.25 -14.32
N LEU A 5 4.52 -10.02 -14.48
CA LEU A 5 5.46 -11.07 -14.87
C LEU A 5 6.12 -11.67 -13.63
N LYS A 6 6.35 -12.98 -13.63
CA LYS A 6 6.99 -13.70 -12.52
C LYS A 6 8.38 -13.12 -12.24
N ASP A 7 8.77 -13.14 -10.96
CA ASP A 7 10.07 -12.69 -10.46
C ASP A 7 10.40 -11.21 -10.71
N THR A 8 9.46 -10.41 -11.23
CA THR A 8 9.59 -8.95 -11.26
C THR A 8 9.48 -8.37 -9.86
N GLN A 9 10.06 -7.18 -9.64
CA GLN A 9 9.90 -6.45 -8.40
C GLN A 9 8.42 -6.30 -8.01
N ALA A 10 7.56 -5.92 -8.96
CA ALA A 10 6.13 -5.78 -8.71
C ALA A 10 5.51 -7.11 -8.23
N TYR A 11 5.77 -8.22 -8.92
CA TYR A 11 5.26 -9.54 -8.49
C TYR A 11 5.78 -9.92 -7.10
N ASN A 12 7.06 -9.70 -6.83
CA ASN A 12 7.68 -10.05 -5.55
C ASN A 12 7.15 -9.20 -4.39
N THR A 13 6.81 -7.92 -4.62
CA THR A 13 6.13 -7.09 -3.61
C THR A 13 4.78 -7.70 -3.24
N TRP A 14 3.98 -8.10 -4.24
CA TRP A 14 2.69 -8.75 -3.99
C TRP A 14 2.85 -10.09 -3.28
N LYS A 15 3.85 -10.88 -3.67
CA LYS A 15 4.16 -12.14 -3.01
C LYS A 15 4.58 -11.97 -1.56
N PHE A 16 5.48 -11.04 -1.28
CA PHE A 16 5.98 -10.77 0.06
C PHE A 16 4.84 -10.38 1.00
N CYS A 17 4.01 -9.43 0.58
CA CYS A 17 2.87 -8.97 1.36
C CYS A 17 1.78 -10.07 1.50
N GLY A 18 1.59 -10.94 0.49
CA GLY A 18 0.61 -12.04 0.57
C GLY A 18 1.04 -13.19 1.46
N GLU A 19 2.34 -13.49 1.52
CA GLU A 19 2.87 -14.67 2.19
C GLU A 19 3.48 -14.37 3.56
N GLN A 20 3.97 -13.14 3.82
CA GLN A 20 4.82 -12.86 4.99
C GLN A 20 4.22 -11.90 6.02
N THR A 21 3.22 -11.10 5.67
CA THR A 21 2.62 -10.16 6.63
C THR A 21 1.26 -10.66 7.11
N HIS A 22 1.12 -10.79 8.44
CA HIS A 22 -0.18 -10.99 9.08
C HIS A 22 -0.95 -9.66 9.21
N ASP A 23 -0.35 -8.56 8.79
CA ASP A 23 -0.94 -7.23 8.83
C ASP A 23 -2.10 -7.12 7.83
N ARG A 24 -3.10 -6.34 8.21
CA ARG A 24 -4.21 -6.01 7.31
C ARG A 24 -3.68 -5.13 6.18
N ILE A 25 -3.69 -5.67 4.96
CA ILE A 25 -3.32 -4.94 3.76
C ILE A 25 -4.57 -4.37 3.11
N LEU A 26 -4.57 -3.06 2.90
CA LEU A 26 -5.56 -2.40 2.06
C LEU A 26 -5.08 -2.41 0.61
N ALA A 27 -5.88 -2.96 -0.28
CA ALA A 27 -5.53 -3.12 -1.68
C ALA A 27 -6.61 -2.54 -2.58
N TYR A 28 -6.17 -1.85 -3.62
CA TYR A 28 -7.07 -1.11 -4.49
C TYR A 28 -6.66 -1.23 -5.95
N ALA A 29 -7.65 -1.39 -6.82
CA ALA A 29 -7.50 -1.07 -8.23
C ALA A 29 -8.01 0.37 -8.48
N VAL A 30 -7.24 1.13 -9.25
CA VAL A 30 -7.59 2.50 -9.62
C VAL A 30 -7.80 2.54 -11.13
N GLU A 31 -8.94 3.05 -11.54
CA GLU A 31 -9.25 3.37 -12.94
C GLU A 31 -9.26 4.89 -13.09
N LEU A 32 -8.45 5.43 -14.00
CA LEU A 32 -8.41 6.87 -14.24
C LEU A 32 -9.41 7.23 -15.34
N THR A 33 -10.38 8.10 -15.05
CA THR A 33 -11.46 8.46 -15.97
C THR A 33 -11.30 9.85 -16.57
N SER A 34 -10.69 10.79 -15.84
CA SER A 34 -10.39 12.12 -16.38
C SER A 34 -9.18 12.75 -15.69
N ALA A 35 -8.54 13.71 -16.36
CA ALA A 35 -7.53 14.57 -15.75
C ALA A 35 -7.82 16.01 -16.15
N ALA A 36 -8.02 16.89 -15.16
CA ALA A 36 -8.28 18.31 -15.37
C ALA A 36 -7.62 19.14 -14.27
N ASN A 37 -6.97 20.24 -14.67
CA ASN A 37 -6.39 21.23 -13.74
C ASN A 37 -5.48 20.63 -12.66
N GLY A 38 -4.62 19.67 -13.03
CA GLY A 38 -3.71 19.00 -12.08
C GLY A 38 -4.40 18.02 -11.11
N THR A 39 -5.71 17.80 -11.26
CA THR A 39 -6.48 16.81 -10.50
C THR A 39 -6.85 15.65 -11.42
N VAL A 40 -6.60 14.43 -10.97
CA VAL A 40 -7.00 13.21 -11.67
C VAL A 40 -8.26 12.66 -11.01
N GLN A 41 -9.27 12.34 -11.81
CA GLN A 41 -10.48 11.68 -11.35
C GLN A 41 -10.48 10.22 -11.83
N GLY A 42 -11.16 9.37 -11.06
CA GLY A 42 -11.15 7.95 -11.31
C GLY A 42 -12.07 7.18 -10.37
N ASN A 43 -12.20 5.89 -10.66
CA ASN A 43 -12.89 4.93 -9.81
C ASN A 43 -11.88 4.17 -8.96
N LEU A 44 -12.25 3.91 -7.71
CA LEU A 44 -11.51 3.05 -6.80
C LEU A 44 -12.29 1.77 -6.56
N TYR A 45 -11.63 0.63 -6.71
CA TYR A 45 -12.18 -0.67 -6.43
C TYR A 45 -11.37 -1.29 -5.30
N GLU A 46 -12.02 -1.57 -4.17
CA GLU A 46 -11.38 -2.33 -3.10
C GLU A 46 -11.17 -3.77 -3.55
N LEU A 47 -10.00 -4.31 -3.23
CA LEU A 47 -9.62 -5.67 -3.55
C LEU A 47 -9.45 -6.45 -2.24
N ASP A 48 -10.01 -7.65 -2.17
CA ASP A 48 -9.50 -8.63 -1.22
C ASP A 48 -8.08 -8.99 -1.64
N TYR A 49 -7.11 -8.54 -0.84
CA TYR A 49 -5.70 -8.69 -1.17
C TYR A 49 -5.28 -10.15 -1.31
N GLN A 50 -5.77 -11.04 -0.44
CA GLN A 50 -5.41 -12.46 -0.45
C GLN A 50 -5.99 -13.16 -1.68
N GLN A 51 -7.28 -12.94 -1.95
CA GLN A 51 -7.92 -13.49 -3.14
C GLN A 51 -7.27 -12.95 -4.42
N HIS A 52 -6.99 -11.65 -4.46
CA HIS A 52 -6.37 -11.03 -5.62
C HIS A 52 -4.92 -11.49 -5.83
N PHE A 53 -4.15 -11.69 -4.75
CA PHE A 53 -2.80 -12.23 -4.85
C PHE A 53 -2.79 -13.66 -5.40
N GLN A 54 -3.71 -14.53 -4.95
CA GLN A 54 -3.84 -15.88 -5.51
C GLN A 54 -4.09 -15.84 -7.02
N HIS A 55 -5.00 -14.96 -7.44
CA HIS A 55 -5.28 -14.72 -8.85
C HIS A 55 -4.05 -14.23 -9.63
N ILE A 56 -3.33 -13.23 -9.11
CA ILE A 56 -2.07 -12.74 -9.72
C ILE A 56 -1.05 -13.87 -9.83
N ARG A 57 -0.91 -14.70 -8.79
CA ARG A 57 0.07 -15.80 -8.76
C ARG A 57 -0.20 -16.80 -9.89
N ASP A 58 -1.47 -17.11 -10.12
CA ASP A 58 -1.90 -18.11 -11.09
C ASP A 58 -1.87 -17.53 -12.53
N ALA A 59 -2.19 -16.24 -12.69
CA ALA A 59 -2.19 -15.54 -13.98
C ALA A 59 -0.81 -14.98 -14.41
N ALA A 60 0.17 -14.90 -13.50
CA ALA A 60 1.47 -14.30 -13.79
C ALA A 60 2.23 -15.06 -14.88
N LEU A 61 2.71 -14.32 -15.88
CA LEU A 61 3.42 -14.88 -17.03
C LEU A 61 4.94 -14.95 -16.78
N PRO A 62 5.64 -15.96 -17.32
CA PRO A 62 7.09 -16.03 -17.19
C PRO A 62 7.79 -14.95 -18.02
N VAL A 63 8.91 -14.44 -17.50
CA VAL A 63 9.81 -13.55 -18.26
C VAL A 63 10.54 -14.37 -19.32
N GLY A 64 10.61 -13.82 -20.54
CA GLY A 64 11.30 -14.40 -21.69
C GLY A 64 12.67 -13.80 -21.92
N ALA A 65 12.79 -12.49 -21.77
CA ALA A 65 14.00 -11.72 -22.04
C ALA A 65 14.01 -10.40 -21.25
N ASN A 66 15.19 -9.80 -21.10
CA ASN A 66 15.31 -8.41 -20.66
C ASN A 66 15.61 -7.55 -21.89
N ARG A 67 14.80 -6.51 -22.11
CA ARG A 67 15.03 -5.50 -23.14
C ARG A 67 15.75 -4.31 -22.52
N LEU A 68 16.97 -4.06 -22.95
CA LEU A 68 17.76 -2.90 -22.55
C LEU A 68 17.51 -1.78 -23.55
N ILE A 69 17.07 -0.62 -23.07
CA ILE A 69 16.74 0.55 -23.89
C ILE A 69 17.84 1.60 -23.70
N TYR A 70 18.37 2.04 -24.83
CA TYR A 70 19.40 3.07 -24.95
C TYR A 70 18.83 4.27 -25.72
N GLU A 71 19.57 5.37 -25.79
CA GLU A 71 19.12 6.61 -26.43
C GLU A 71 18.67 6.42 -27.89
N SER A 72 19.37 5.57 -28.64
CA SER A 72 19.14 5.40 -30.08
C SER A 72 18.82 3.96 -30.49
N GLY A 73 18.54 3.07 -29.54
CA GLY A 73 18.22 1.68 -29.85
C GLY A 73 17.96 0.80 -28.65
N MET A 74 17.95 -0.52 -28.89
CA MET A 74 17.69 -1.51 -27.85
C MET A 74 18.44 -2.82 -28.09
N ARG A 75 18.67 -3.55 -27.00
CA ARG A 75 19.19 -4.93 -27.01
C ARG A 75 18.22 -5.85 -26.27
N GLU A 76 18.13 -7.10 -26.70
CA GLU A 76 17.45 -8.15 -25.93
C GLU A 76 18.48 -9.16 -25.46
N ILE A 77 18.43 -9.48 -24.18
CA ILE A 77 19.31 -10.45 -23.52
C ILE A 77 18.49 -11.51 -22.80
N GLY A 78 19.15 -12.59 -22.39
CA GLY A 78 18.49 -13.65 -21.64
C GLY A 78 17.82 -13.14 -20.35
N PRO A 79 16.76 -13.82 -19.86
CA PRO A 79 15.98 -13.35 -18.71
C PRO A 79 16.77 -13.36 -17.40
N LYS A 80 17.82 -14.19 -17.32
CA LYS A 80 18.75 -14.29 -16.17
C LYS A 80 20.14 -13.77 -16.49
N GLU A 81 20.33 -13.20 -17.68
CA GLU A 81 21.60 -12.66 -18.09
C GLU A 81 21.87 -11.37 -17.32
N HIS A 82 23.08 -11.26 -16.77
CA HIS A 82 23.47 -10.07 -16.05
C HIS A 82 23.71 -8.93 -17.04
N PHE A 83 23.28 -7.73 -16.65
CA PHE A 83 23.55 -6.50 -17.37
C PHE A 83 23.74 -5.37 -16.36
N ASP A 84 24.35 -4.29 -16.85
CA ASP A 84 24.58 -3.07 -16.12
C ASP A 84 24.13 -1.86 -16.95
N SER A 85 24.25 -0.67 -16.39
CA SER A 85 23.84 0.58 -17.02
C SER A 85 24.95 1.20 -17.87
N HIS A 86 25.95 0.44 -18.33
CA HIS A 86 26.99 1.01 -19.18
C HIS A 86 26.45 1.41 -20.56
N PRO A 87 27.05 2.42 -21.21
CA PRO A 87 26.67 2.83 -22.55
C PRO A 87 26.89 1.71 -23.57
N ASP A 88 25.96 1.57 -24.52
CA ASP A 88 26.16 0.70 -25.68
C ASP A 88 26.98 1.45 -26.74
N LYS A 89 28.00 0.77 -27.28
CA LYS A 89 28.91 1.29 -28.30
C LYS A 89 28.20 1.91 -29.52
N TYR A 90 27.02 1.40 -29.88
CA TYR A 90 26.25 1.82 -31.05
C TYR A 90 25.00 2.60 -30.69
N PHE A 91 24.41 2.35 -29.51
CA PHE A 91 23.13 2.93 -29.14
C PHE A 91 23.18 4.06 -28.11
N GLY A 92 24.37 4.36 -27.57
CA GLY A 92 24.59 5.49 -26.67
C GLY A 92 24.30 5.14 -25.21
N GLU A 93 23.91 6.13 -24.43
CA GLU A 93 23.71 5.98 -22.98
C GLU A 93 22.54 5.04 -22.66
N PHE A 94 22.67 4.31 -21.55
CA PHE A 94 21.60 3.48 -21.03
C PHE A 94 20.47 4.36 -20.48
N VAL A 95 19.24 4.06 -20.88
CA VAL A 95 18.04 4.80 -20.44
C VAL A 95 17.29 4.00 -19.37
N ARG A 96 16.93 2.76 -19.68
CA ARG A 96 16.14 1.88 -18.79
C ARG A 96 16.13 0.45 -19.31
N TYR A 97 15.64 -0.49 -18.52
CA TYR A 97 15.36 -1.85 -18.97
C TYR A 97 13.89 -2.21 -18.76
N GLU A 98 13.40 -3.17 -19.53
CA GLU A 98 12.06 -3.72 -19.45
C GLU A 98 12.11 -5.25 -19.55
N MET A 99 11.55 -5.95 -18.56
CA MET A 99 11.33 -7.39 -18.67
C MET A 99 10.22 -7.68 -19.68
N GLN A 100 10.48 -8.55 -20.63
CA GLN A 100 9.53 -8.97 -21.67
C GLN A 100 8.90 -10.32 -21.32
N PRO A 101 7.60 -10.53 -21.60
CA PRO A 101 6.97 -11.84 -21.42
C PRO A 101 7.62 -12.87 -22.35
N ARG A 102 7.65 -14.13 -21.93
CA ARG A 102 8.06 -15.24 -22.81
C ARG A 102 7.16 -15.38 -24.03
N ASP A 103 5.87 -15.10 -23.85
CA ASP A 103 4.87 -15.16 -24.90
C ASP A 103 4.06 -13.85 -24.91
N PRO A 104 4.34 -12.95 -25.87
CA PRO A 104 3.60 -11.70 -26.02
C PRO A 104 2.11 -11.88 -26.34
N GLU A 105 1.72 -12.97 -27.00
CA GLU A 105 0.31 -13.22 -27.33
C GLU A 105 -0.46 -13.66 -26.09
N LEU A 106 0.14 -14.50 -25.23
CA LEU A 106 -0.45 -14.82 -23.92
C LEU A 106 -0.61 -13.57 -23.05
N LEU A 107 0.34 -12.62 -23.11
CA LEU A 107 0.21 -11.35 -22.40
C LEU A 107 -1.01 -10.55 -22.89
N LYS A 108 -1.23 -10.46 -24.21
CA LYS A 108 -2.40 -9.78 -24.77
C LYS A 108 -3.72 -10.43 -24.33
N VAL A 109 -3.77 -11.76 -24.34
CA VAL A 109 -4.96 -12.51 -23.89
C VAL A 109 -5.23 -12.25 -22.41
N ALA A 110 -4.21 -12.35 -21.56
CA ALA A 110 -4.33 -12.10 -20.12
C ALA A 110 -4.80 -10.68 -19.82
N ILE A 111 -4.24 -9.65 -20.47
CA ILE A 111 -4.67 -8.26 -20.31
C ILE A 111 -6.16 -8.09 -20.65
N ARG A 112 -6.61 -8.68 -21.77
CA ARG A 112 -8.04 -8.60 -22.17
C ARG A 112 -8.95 -9.29 -21.17
N GLN A 113 -8.50 -10.40 -20.57
CA GLN A 113 -9.27 -11.10 -19.57
C GLN A 113 -9.43 -10.28 -18.28
N GLU A 114 -8.34 -9.66 -17.80
CA GLU A 114 -8.37 -8.76 -16.65
C GLU A 114 -9.27 -7.53 -16.87
N GLN A 115 -9.22 -6.97 -18.07
CA GLN A 115 -10.07 -5.83 -18.43
C GLN A 115 -11.54 -6.22 -18.39
N ARG A 116 -11.92 -7.35 -19.00
CA ARG A 116 -13.30 -7.86 -18.98
C ARG A 116 -13.81 -8.18 -17.58
N SER A 117 -12.99 -8.77 -16.71
CA SER A 117 -13.42 -9.04 -15.33
C SER A 117 -13.73 -7.76 -14.56
N ARG A 118 -13.06 -6.65 -14.90
CA ARG A 118 -13.29 -5.34 -14.28
C ARG A 118 -14.49 -4.60 -14.84
N GLU A 119 -14.87 -4.82 -16.10
CA GLU A 119 -16.08 -4.21 -16.69
C GLU A 119 -17.35 -4.52 -15.88
N SER A 120 -17.40 -5.68 -15.22
CA SER A 120 -18.50 -6.07 -14.33
C SER A 120 -18.35 -5.63 -12.88
N ALA A 121 -17.19 -5.08 -12.49
CA ALA A 121 -16.94 -4.66 -11.12
C ALA A 121 -17.65 -3.32 -10.85
N GLN A 122 -18.38 -3.24 -9.74
CA GLN A 122 -18.98 -1.99 -9.29
C GLN A 122 -17.93 -1.18 -8.52
N PRO A 123 -17.75 0.12 -8.83
CA PRO A 123 -16.95 0.99 -7.99
C PRO A 123 -17.50 1.01 -6.56
N GLY A 124 -16.62 0.97 -5.56
CA GLY A 124 -17.04 1.12 -4.17
C GLY A 124 -17.45 2.57 -3.88
N ASP A 125 -18.30 2.78 -2.87
CA ASP A 125 -18.51 4.13 -2.33
C ASP A 125 -17.26 4.55 -1.54
N PHE A 126 -16.41 5.36 -2.18
CA PHE A 126 -15.16 5.81 -1.60
C PHE A 126 -15.36 6.60 -0.31
N LYS A 127 -16.44 7.37 -0.21
CA LYS A 127 -16.72 8.19 0.97
C LYS A 127 -17.11 7.30 2.15
N GLU A 128 -17.96 6.31 1.91
CA GLU A 128 -18.34 5.33 2.92
C GLU A 128 -17.12 4.52 3.38
N HIS A 129 -16.31 4.05 2.43
CA HIS A 129 -15.10 3.28 2.72
C HIS A 129 -14.09 4.07 3.56
N LEU A 130 -13.82 5.33 3.19
CA LEU A 130 -12.95 6.20 3.99
C LEU A 130 -13.51 6.44 5.40
N ALA A 131 -14.82 6.63 5.53
CA ALA A 131 -15.45 6.79 6.84
C ALA A 131 -15.31 5.53 7.70
N ALA A 132 -15.43 4.34 7.10
CA ALA A 132 -15.20 3.07 7.80
C ALA A 132 -13.74 2.91 8.23
N LEU A 133 -12.77 3.27 7.37
CA LEU A 133 -11.35 3.25 7.69
C LEU A 133 -11.00 4.23 8.82
N HIS A 134 -11.55 5.45 8.81
CA HIS A 134 -11.38 6.40 9.90
C HIS A 134 -11.98 5.90 11.21
N THR A 135 -13.19 5.33 11.16
CA THR A 135 -13.82 4.74 12.35
C THR A 135 -12.95 3.62 12.93
N GLY A 136 -12.48 2.70 12.09
CA GLY A 136 -11.61 1.61 12.51
C GLY A 136 -10.25 2.09 13.05
N LEU A 137 -9.69 3.18 12.51
CA LEU A 137 -8.48 3.80 13.02
C LEU A 137 -8.67 4.29 14.47
N ILE A 138 -9.79 4.96 14.76
CA ILE A 138 -10.13 5.46 16.11
C ILE A 138 -10.36 4.30 17.07
N GLU A 139 -11.13 3.29 16.67
CA GLU A 139 -11.42 2.13 17.50
C GLU A 139 -10.16 1.34 17.86
N ALA A 140 -9.28 1.09 16.89
CA ALA A 140 -8.02 0.38 17.11
C ALA A 140 -7.12 1.13 18.09
N GLU A 141 -7.03 2.46 17.95
CA GLU A 141 -6.24 3.28 18.88
C GLU A 141 -6.85 3.32 20.29
N ALA A 142 -8.18 3.40 20.39
CA ALA A 142 -8.89 3.34 21.68
C ALA A 142 -8.62 2.00 22.39
N GLN A 143 -8.71 0.89 21.66
CA GLN A 143 -8.42 -0.45 22.19
C GLN A 143 -6.97 -0.57 22.64
N ARG A 144 -6.02 -0.05 21.85
CA ARG A 144 -4.59 -0.06 22.20
C ARG A 144 -4.33 0.74 23.47
N ILE A 145 -4.82 1.98 23.55
CA ILE A 145 -4.66 2.83 24.74
C ILE A 145 -5.29 2.16 25.96
N ALA A 146 -6.49 1.59 25.83
CA ALA A 146 -7.16 0.89 26.93
C ALA A 146 -6.37 -0.34 27.39
N ALA A 147 -5.80 -1.11 26.47
CA ALA A 147 -4.96 -2.27 26.79
C ALA A 147 -3.65 -1.85 27.47
N ASP A 148 -2.99 -0.81 26.98
CA ASP A 148 -1.72 -0.31 27.54
C ASP A 148 -1.94 0.30 28.93
N MET A 149 -3.00 1.10 29.11
CA MET A 149 -3.38 1.63 30.43
C MET A 149 -3.62 0.52 31.45
N LYS A 150 -4.31 -0.57 31.05
CA LYS A 150 -4.56 -1.74 31.93
C LYS A 150 -3.29 -2.49 32.33
N ARG A 151 -2.21 -2.38 31.55
CA ARG A 151 -0.92 -3.04 31.84
C ARG A 151 -0.07 -2.25 32.84
N LEU A 152 -0.37 -0.98 33.08
CA LEU A 152 0.37 -0.15 34.04
C LEU A 152 0.04 -0.57 35.47
N ALA A 153 1.06 -0.94 36.24
CA ALA A 153 0.91 -1.36 37.63
C ALA A 153 0.91 -0.20 38.64
N ALA A 154 1.44 0.97 38.25
CA ALA A 154 1.51 2.16 39.07
C ALA A 154 1.50 3.43 38.20
N PRO A 155 1.13 4.60 38.75
CA PRO A 155 1.20 5.87 38.04
C PRO A 155 2.60 6.16 37.51
N ASN A 156 2.67 6.65 36.27
CA ASN A 156 3.92 6.89 35.52
C ASN A 156 4.07 8.35 35.05
N SER A 157 3.22 9.26 35.52
CA SER A 157 3.41 10.70 35.33
C SER A 157 4.67 11.20 36.08
N PRO A 158 5.25 12.36 35.68
CA PRO A 158 6.42 12.92 36.34
C PRO A 158 6.26 13.12 37.86
N ASP A 159 5.05 13.47 38.29
CA ASP A 159 4.66 13.64 39.70
C ASP A 159 4.16 12.34 40.36
N LYS A 160 4.10 11.22 39.62
CA LYS A 160 3.65 9.89 40.05
C LYS A 160 2.22 9.83 40.60
N ASN A 161 1.35 10.73 40.14
CA ASN A 161 -0.05 10.80 40.59
C ASN A 161 -1.06 10.32 39.53
N HIS A 162 -0.66 10.22 38.26
CA HIS A 162 -1.56 9.85 37.17
C HIS A 162 -0.93 8.82 36.22
N PHE A 163 -1.79 8.09 35.51
CA PHE A 163 -1.38 7.18 34.44
C PHE A 163 -1.32 7.92 33.10
N MET A 164 -0.30 7.62 32.32
CA MET A 164 -0.03 8.20 31.01
C MET A 164 0.25 7.09 30.01
N VAL A 165 -0.42 7.15 28.87
CA VAL A 165 -0.12 6.35 27.68
C VAL A 165 -0.01 7.30 26.51
N GLU A 166 1.03 7.14 25.70
CA GLU A 166 1.22 7.95 24.51
C GLU A 166 0.23 7.53 23.43
N VAL A 167 -0.37 8.52 22.77
CA VAL A 167 -1.14 8.30 21.54
C VAL A 167 -0.17 7.98 20.42
N SER A 168 -0.53 7.00 19.58
CA SER A 168 0.31 6.52 18.50
C SER A 168 0.67 7.64 17.54
N PRO A 169 1.96 7.81 17.19
CA PRO A 169 2.39 8.76 16.16
C PRO A 169 1.76 8.51 14.78
N TYR A 170 1.29 7.28 14.52
CA TYR A 170 0.54 6.97 13.30
C TYR A 170 -0.86 7.56 13.35
N PHE A 171 -1.55 7.43 14.48
CA PHE A 171 -2.87 8.02 14.70
C PHE A 171 -2.80 9.55 14.60
N THR A 172 -1.85 10.19 15.31
CA THR A 172 -1.76 11.66 15.34
C THR A 172 -1.42 12.31 14.00
N LYS A 173 -0.79 11.59 13.08
CA LYS A 173 -0.53 12.07 11.71
C LYS A 173 -1.77 12.05 10.81
N LEU A 174 -2.73 11.18 11.10
CA LEU A 174 -3.90 10.94 10.25
C LEU A 174 -5.18 11.49 10.85
N ALA A 175 -5.27 11.59 12.17
CA ALA A 175 -6.45 12.01 12.89
C ALA A 175 -6.66 13.52 12.83
N SER A 176 -7.91 13.93 12.62
CA SER A 176 -8.36 15.30 12.84
C SER A 176 -8.61 15.57 14.34
N SER A 177 -8.88 16.84 14.68
CA SER A 177 -9.32 17.19 16.04
C SER A 177 -10.61 16.48 16.43
N ARG A 178 -11.56 16.33 15.50
CA ARG A 178 -12.82 15.61 15.74
C ARG A 178 -12.58 14.13 16.03
N ASP A 179 -11.67 13.50 15.31
CA ASP A 179 -11.33 12.08 15.53
C ASP A 179 -10.68 11.89 16.90
N THR A 180 -9.91 12.89 17.34
CA THR A 180 -9.29 12.92 18.66
C THR A 180 -10.35 13.04 19.77
N ASP A 181 -11.36 13.89 19.58
CA ASP A 181 -12.48 14.00 20.53
C ASP A 181 -13.28 12.68 20.60
N GLN A 182 -13.49 12.03 19.45
CA GLN A 182 -14.15 10.72 19.38
C GLN A 182 -13.33 9.62 20.08
N LEU A 183 -12.00 9.61 19.89
CA LEU A 183 -11.10 8.70 20.59
C LEU A 183 -11.26 8.82 22.11
N LEU A 184 -11.24 10.06 22.63
CA LEU A 184 -11.41 10.30 24.07
C LEU A 184 -12.77 9.83 24.58
N ALA A 185 -13.84 10.03 23.80
CA ALA A 185 -15.19 9.60 24.15
C ALA A 185 -15.34 8.06 24.19
N MET A 186 -14.55 7.32 23.43
CA MET A 186 -14.58 5.85 23.41
C MET A 186 -13.86 5.21 24.62
N LEU A 187 -12.99 5.95 25.30
CA LEU A 187 -12.19 5.41 26.39
C LEU A 187 -12.99 5.36 27.71
N PRO A 188 -12.93 4.24 28.46
CA PRO A 188 -13.78 4.03 29.63
C PRO A 188 -13.21 4.68 30.92
N TYR A 189 -12.76 5.94 30.84
CA TYR A 189 -12.13 6.63 31.97
C TYR A 189 -12.87 7.93 32.32
N LYS A 190 -12.99 8.21 33.63
CA LYS A 190 -13.76 9.35 34.17
C LYS A 190 -13.12 10.72 33.87
N SER A 191 -11.81 10.76 33.75
CA SER A 191 -11.02 11.97 33.49
C SER A 191 -9.89 11.60 32.54
N LEU A 192 -9.81 12.31 31.42
CA LEU A 192 -8.79 12.16 30.40
C LEU A 192 -8.44 13.53 29.86
N HIS A 193 -7.15 13.76 29.66
CA HIS A 193 -6.63 14.96 29.02
C HIS A 193 -5.51 14.58 28.06
N LEU A 194 -5.53 15.16 26.86
CA LEU A 194 -4.43 15.08 25.93
C LEU A 194 -3.50 16.27 26.16
N SER A 195 -2.25 15.96 26.42
CA SER A 195 -1.18 16.96 26.50
C SER A 195 -0.19 16.71 25.37
N SER A 196 0.23 17.79 24.70
CA SER A 196 1.39 17.71 23.81
C SER A 196 2.60 17.32 24.66
N VAL A 197 3.37 16.33 24.21
CA VAL A 197 4.68 16.01 24.81
C VAL A 197 5.65 17.11 24.38
N LYS A 198 5.52 18.30 24.97
CA LYS A 198 6.34 19.46 24.61
C LYS A 198 7.57 19.63 25.48
N ASP A 199 7.74 18.82 26.52
CA ASP A 199 8.87 18.92 27.44
C ASP A 199 9.51 17.55 27.70
N ARG A 200 10.40 17.12 26.79
CA ARG A 200 11.48 16.15 27.09
C ARG A 200 12.72 16.40 26.23
N PHE A 201 13.55 17.35 26.68
CA PHE A 201 15.00 17.21 26.61
C PHE A 201 15.54 17.64 27.98
N GLY A 202 16.21 16.73 28.68
CA GLY A 202 16.96 17.01 29.92
C GLY A 202 16.23 16.62 31.20
#